data_AF-A0A2I0NMT3-F1
#
_entry.id   AF-A0A2I0NMT3-F1
#
_cell.length_a   1.000
_cell.length_b   1.000
_cell.length_c   1.000
_cell.angle_alpha   90.00
_cell.angle_beta   90.00
_cell.angle_gamma   90.00
#
_symmetry.space_group_name_H-M   'P 1'
#
loop_
_entity.id
_entity.type
_entity.pdbx_description
1 polymer ?
#
loop_
_entity_poly.entity_id
_entity_poly.type
_entity_poly.pdbx_seq_one_letter_code
_entity_poly.pdbx_strand_id
1 'polypeptide(L)' 'MAENSQHPEEQIEVVVDCILVNYRGDPESRGRIVHAILEWAEEHPDEWDELQARCQQRHEALA' A
#
# COMPACT_ATOMS: atom_id res chain seq x y z
N MET A 1 -22.81 0.80 -13.76
CA MET A 1 -21.75 1.73 -14.17
C MET A 1 -20.99 2.11 -12.92
N ALA A 2 -19.86 1.43 -12.70
CA ALA A 2 -18.79 1.84 -11.79
C ALA A 2 -17.51 1.43 -12.53
N GLU A 3 -17.23 2.20 -13.58
CA GLU A 3 -15.94 2.18 -14.26
C GLU A 3 -14.87 2.63 -13.26
N ASN A 4 -13.68 2.04 -13.37
CA ASN A 4 -12.42 2.57 -12.83
C ASN A 4 -12.00 2.23 -11.39
N SER A 5 -12.04 0.96 -11.00
CA SER A 5 -11.23 0.46 -9.86
C SER A 5 -10.11 -0.43 -10.36
N GLN A 6 -9.41 -0.03 -11.43
CA GLN A 6 -8.40 -0.91 -12.00
C GLN A 6 -7.31 -1.24 -10.96
N HIS A 7 -6.87 -0.35 -10.07
CA HIS A 7 -5.63 -0.61 -9.31
C HIS A 7 -5.70 -0.38 -7.79
N PRO A 8 -6.72 -0.80 -7.01
CA PRO A 8 -6.61 -0.76 -5.54
C PRO A 8 -5.48 -1.68 -5.06
N GLU A 9 -5.36 -2.88 -5.65
CA GLU A 9 -4.32 -3.84 -5.29
C GLU A 9 -2.91 -3.34 -5.63
N GLU A 10 -2.69 -2.74 -6.81
CA GLU A 10 -1.39 -2.15 -7.18
C GLU A 10 -1.02 -0.93 -6.33
N GLN A 11 -2.00 -0.08 -5.95
CA GLN A 11 -1.75 1.05 -5.03
C GLN A 11 -1.34 0.56 -3.64
N ILE A 12 -1.99 -0.50 -3.15
CA ILE A 12 -1.65 -1.16 -1.89
C ILE A 12 -0.26 -1.80 -2.01
N GLU A 13 0.08 -2.43 -3.13
CA GLU A 13 1.42 -3.01 -3.32
C GLU A 13 2.52 -1.96 -3.30
N VAL A 14 2.32 -0.77 -3.87
CA VAL A 14 3.32 0.33 -3.81
C VAL A 14 3.50 0.81 -2.37
N VAL A 15 2.41 0.95 -1.60
CA VAL A 15 2.49 1.34 -0.19
C VAL A 15 3.15 0.26 0.66
N VAL A 16 2.78 -1.00 0.43
CA VAL A 16 3.37 -2.15 1.11
C VAL A 16 4.84 -2.28 0.76
N ASP A 17 5.23 -2.12 -0.50
CA ASP A 17 6.64 -2.12 -0.93
C ASP A 17 7.41 -0.94 -0.32
N CYS A 18 6.81 0.24 -0.23
CA CYS A 18 7.38 1.42 0.43
C CYS A 18 7.61 1.22 1.95
N ILE A 19 6.65 0.59 2.66
CA ILE A 19 6.75 0.28 4.10
C ILE A 19 7.69 -0.91 4.34
N LEU A 20 7.58 -1.93 3.49
CA LEU A 20 8.30 -3.20 3.56
C LEU A 20 9.55 -3.22 2.67
N VAL A 21 10.08 -2.06 2.25
CA VAL A 21 11.21 -1.94 1.31
C VAL A 21 12.49 -2.64 1.81
N ASN A 22 12.54 -3.00 3.10
CA ASN A 22 13.60 -3.78 3.74
C ASN A 22 13.12 -5.07 4.42
N TYR A 23 11.87 -5.48 4.19
CA TYR A 23 11.29 -6.68 4.78
C TYR A 23 11.81 -7.92 4.05
N ARG A 24 12.64 -8.70 4.74
CA ARG A 24 13.13 -10.01 4.25
C ARG A 24 12.30 -11.20 4.72
N GLY A 25 11.07 -10.97 5.19
CA GLY A 25 10.21 -12.04 5.69
C GLY A 25 9.49 -12.80 4.58
N ASP A 26 8.91 -13.94 4.94
CA ASP A 26 8.20 -14.83 4.02
C ASP A 26 6.98 -14.15 3.36
N PRO A 27 6.66 -14.53 2.11
CA PRO A 27 5.50 -13.99 1.38
C PRO A 27 4.17 -14.20 2.12
N GLU A 28 4.03 -15.24 2.94
CA GLU A 28 2.85 -15.43 3.80
C GLU A 28 2.71 -14.33 4.86
N SER A 29 3.83 -13.85 5.40
CA SER A 29 3.83 -12.75 6.37
C SER A 29 3.51 -11.42 5.70
N ARG A 30 3.96 -11.23 4.44
CA ARG A 30 3.56 -10.08 3.61
C ARG A 30 2.04 -10.03 3.43
N GLY A 31 1.40 -11.17 3.13
CA GLY A 31 -0.06 -11.22 2.99
C GLY A 31 -0.82 -10.80 4.26
N ARG A 32 -0.33 -11.19 5.45
CA ARG A 32 -0.91 -10.76 6.73
C ARG A 32 -0.74 -9.27 6.99
N ILE A 33 0.42 -8.72 6.65
CA ILE A 33 0.70 -7.29 6.81
C ILE A 33 -0.16 -6.47 5.85
N VAL A 34 -0.30 -6.90 4.59
CA VAL A 34 -1.21 -6.28 3.62
C VAL A 34 -2.63 -6.23 4.17
N HIS A 35 -3.11 -7.34 4.74
CA HIS A 35 -4.46 -7.41 5.31
C HIS A 35 -4.64 -6.49 6.53
N ALA A 36 -3.64 -6.42 7.42
CA ALA A 36 -3.68 -5.51 8.57
C ALA A 36 -3.62 -4.03 8.17
N ILE A 37 -2.85 -3.71 7.12
CA ILE A 37 -2.78 -2.35 6.58
C ILE A 37 -4.10 -1.95 5.93
N LEU A 38 -4.75 -2.88 5.22
CA LEU A 38 -6.08 -2.67 4.64
C LEU A 38 -7.14 -2.39 5.71
N GLU A 39 -7.19 -3.21 6.76
CA GLU A 39 -8.12 -3.00 7.88
C GLU A 39 -7.88 -1.64 8.56
N TRP A 40 -6.61 -1.28 8.80
CA TRP A 40 -6.25 0.04 9.32
C TRP A 40 -6.63 1.20 8.37
N ALA A 41 -6.44 1.04 7.06
CA ALA A 41 -6.76 2.05 6.06
C ALA A 41 -8.27 2.32 5.96
N GLU A 42 -9.10 1.31 6.17
CA GLU A 42 -10.56 1.48 6.25
C GLU A 42 -10.98 2.31 7.47
N GLU A 43 -10.27 2.19 8.59
CA GLU A 43 -10.53 2.98 9.81
C GLU A 43 -9.94 4.39 9.74
N HIS A 44 -8.87 4.60 8.94
CA HIS A 44 -8.11 5.85 8.86
C HIS A 44 -7.86 6.31 7.40
N PRO A 45 -8.92 6.67 6.65
CA PRO A 45 -8.78 7.01 5.24
C PRO A 45 -7.94 8.28 4.97
N ASP A 46 -8.01 9.29 5.84
CA ASP A 46 -7.22 10.52 5.71
C ASP A 46 -5.71 10.28 5.90
N GLU A 47 -5.34 9.41 6.84
CA GLU A 47 -3.93 9.04 7.08
C GLU A 47 -3.41 8.12 5.98
N TRP A 48 -4.28 7.24 5.45
CA TRP A 48 -3.96 6.39 4.31
C TRP A 48 -3.62 7.20 3.06
N ASP A 49 -4.39 8.24 2.74
CA ASP A 49 -4.15 9.09 1.57
C ASP A 49 -2.79 9.81 1.65
N GLU A 50 -2.45 10.38 2.83
CA GLU A 50 -1.14 11.00 3.04
C GLU A 50 0.01 9.99 2.88
N LEU A 51 -0.16 8.80 3.46
CA LEU A 51 0.83 7.73 3.38
C LEU A 51 1.03 7.25 1.94
N GLN A 52 -0.08 7.09 1.20
CA GLN A 52 -0.08 6.70 -0.19
C GLN A 52 0.63 7.76 -1.05
N ALA A 53 0.30 9.05 -0.89
CA ALA A 53 0.94 10.13 -1.62
C ALA A 53 2.45 10.17 -1.38
N ARG A 54 2.90 9.96 -0.14
CA ARG A 54 4.33 9.88 0.21
C ARG A 54 5.02 8.68 -0.43
N CYS A 55 4.38 7.51 -0.41
CA CYS A 55 4.95 6.30 -0.99
C CYS A 55 5.02 6.37 -2.51
N GLN A 56 4.01 6.94 -3.15
CA GLN A 56 4.00 7.16 -4.59
C GLN A 56 5.10 8.14 -5.02
N GLN A 57 5.25 9.26 -4.31
CA GLN A 57 6.33 10.22 -4.57
C GLN A 57 7.73 9.61 -4.42
N ARG A 58 7.89 8.70 -3.46
CA ARG A 58 9.14 7.96 -3.24
C ARG A 58 9.39 6.91 -4.31
N HIS A 59 8.34 6.24 -4.81
CA HIS A 59 8.42 5.32 -5.93
C HIS A 59 8.83 6.05 -7.22
N GLU A 60 8.22 7.19 -7.52
CA GLU A 60 8.61 8.04 -8.65
C GLU A 60 10.04 8.59 -8.54
N ALA A 61 10.52 8.86 -7.32
CA ALA A 61 11.89 9.30 -7.09
C ALA A 61 12.94 8.17 -7.17
N LEU A 62 12.52 6.91 -7.08
CA LEU A 62 13.37 5.71 -7.15
C LEU A 62 13.30 4.99 -8.51
N ALA A 63 12.28 5.29 -9.32
CA ALA A 63 12.09 4.79 -10.70
C ALA A 63 12.96 5.56 -11.71
#